data_AF-A0A929A9K6-F1
#
_entry.id   AF-A0A929A9K6-F1
#
_cell.length_a   1.000
_cell.length_b   1.000
_cell.length_c   1.000
_cell.angle_alpha   90.00
_cell.angle_beta   90.00
_cell.angle_gamma   90.00
#
_symmetry.space_group_name_H-M   'P 1'
#
loop_
_entity.id
_entity.type
_entity.pdbx_description
1 polymer ?
#
loop_
_entity_poly.entity_id
_entity_poly.type
_entity_poly.pdbx_seq_one_letter_code
_entity_poly.pdbx_strand_id
1 'polypeptide(L)' 'MRAQVTKKGPLRHDGTTYTIGDELELPTEVAKTLADNGIVTILPATAKTSKTPAKEKPSDQK' A
#
# COMPACT_ATOMS: atom_id res chain seq x y z
N MET A 1 -6.25 -1.01 -0.14
CA MET A 1 -5.17 -0.18 0.46
C MET A 1 -4.01 -1.11 0.77
N ARG A 2 -2.77 -0.70 0.50
CA ARG A 2 -1.60 -1.56 0.77
C ARG A 2 -1.03 -1.28 2.14
N ALA A 3 -0.68 -2.32 2.86
CA ALA A 3 -0.02 -2.22 4.15
C ALA A 3 1.09 -3.28 4.23
N GLN A 4 2.16 -2.98 4.97
CA GLN A 4 3.23 -3.92 5.22
C GLN A 4 3.21 -4.35 6.67
N VAL A 5 3.33 -5.65 6.94
CA VAL A 5 3.45 -6.13 8.32
C VAL A 5 4.78 -5.66 8.90
N THR A 6 4.74 -4.94 10.02
CA THR A 6 5.93 -4.38 10.68
C THR A 6 6.13 -4.89 12.09
N LYS A 7 5.10 -5.51 12.70
CA LYS A 7 5.18 -6.07 14.04
C LYS A 7 5.79 -7.48 14.02
N LYS A 8 6.71 -7.72 14.95
CA LYS A 8 7.35 -9.03 15.18
C LYS A 8 6.33 -9.99 15.81
N GLY A 9 5.56 -10.67 14.98
CA GLY A 9 4.62 -11.70 15.37
C GLY A 9 3.84 -12.24 14.17
N PRO A 10 3.45 -13.54 14.18
CA PRO A 10 2.65 -14.10 13.10
C PRO A 10 1.26 -13.44 13.09
N LEU A 11 0.95 -12.70 12.03
CA LEU A 11 -0.41 -12.20 11.80
C LEU A 11 -1.21 -13.36 11.17
N ARG A 12 -2.20 -13.88 11.89
CA ARG A 12 -3.11 -14.90 11.36
C ARG A 12 -4.40 -14.25 10.90
N HIS A 13 -4.70 -14.36 9.62
CA HIS A 13 -5.96 -13.91 9.03
C HIS A 13 -6.43 -14.96 8.01
N ASP A 14 -7.67 -15.43 8.11
CA ASP A 14 -8.23 -16.48 7.25
C ASP A 14 -7.36 -17.75 7.13
N GLY A 15 -6.74 -18.17 8.24
CA GLY A 15 -5.82 -19.31 8.26
C GLY A 15 -4.46 -19.06 7.58
N THR A 16 -4.28 -17.90 6.95
CA THR A 16 -3.02 -17.46 6.36
C THR A 16 -2.16 -16.78 7.42
N THR A 17 -0.87 -17.12 7.45
CA THR A 17 0.11 -16.51 8.36
C THR A 17 0.97 -15.53 7.59
N TYR A 18 0.96 -14.26 7.99
CA TYR A 18 1.78 -13.21 7.40
C TYR A 18 2.93 -12.84 8.34
N THR A 19 4.09 -12.58 7.74
CA THR A 19 5.34 -12.24 8.43
C THR A 19 5.75 -10.80 8.20
N ILE A 20 6.72 -10.29 8.97
CA ILE A 20 7.25 -8.94 8.74
C ILE A 20 7.78 -8.80 7.32
N GLY A 21 7.45 -7.69 6.67
CA GLY A 21 7.83 -7.39 5.30
C GLY A 21 6.81 -7.83 4.26
N ASP A 22 5.86 -8.69 4.64
CA ASP A 22 4.79 -9.14 3.75
C ASP A 22 3.82 -7.98 3.44
N GLU A 23 3.49 -7.83 2.16
CA GLU A 23 2.58 -6.80 1.68
C GLU A 23 1.16 -7.36 1.62
N LEU A 24 0.26 -6.70 2.35
CA LEU A 24 -1.13 -7.04 2.46
C LEU A 24 -1.97 -6.00 1.72
N GLU A 25 -2.88 -6.48 0.89
CA GLU A 25 -3.96 -5.64 0.37
C GLU A 25 -5.18 -5.78 1.28
N LEU A 26 -5.45 -4.72 2.03
CA LEU A 26 -6.52 -4.68 3.02
C LEU A 26 -7.51 -3.56 2.71
N PRO A 27 -8.76 -3.67 3.19
CA PRO A 27 -9.70 -2.56 3.21
C PRO A 27 -9.11 -1.38 3.99
N THR A 28 -9.48 -0.15 3.60
CA THR A 28 -8.97 1.08 4.22
C THR A 28 -9.18 1.10 5.73
N GLU A 29 -10.37 0.72 6.20
CA GLU A 29 -10.69 0.67 7.63
C GLU A 29 -9.83 -0.35 8.39
N VAL A 30 -9.66 -1.56 7.82
CA VAL A 30 -8.88 -2.63 8.44
C VAL A 30 -7.40 -2.25 8.52
N ALA A 31 -6.82 -1.74 7.43
CA ALA A 31 -5.42 -1.31 7.44
C ALA A 31 -5.19 -0.10 8.36
N LYS A 32 -6.16 0.81 8.51
CA LYS A 32 -6.09 1.90 9.48
C LYS A 32 -6.10 1.39 10.92
N THR A 33 -7.02 0.48 11.24
CA THR A 33 -7.09 -0.17 12.58
C THR A 33 -5.80 -0.92 12.90
N LEU A 34 -5.28 -1.73 11.97
CA LEU A 34 -4.04 -2.48 12.20
C LEU A 34 -2.81 -1.55 12.31
N ALA A 35 -2.81 -0.43 11.59
CA ALA A 35 -1.75 0.57 11.69
C ALA A 35 -1.80 1.34 13.02
N ASP A 36 -3.01 1.69 13.50
CA ASP A 36 -3.23 2.30 14.80
C ASP A 36 -2.75 1.39 15.96
N ASN A 37 -2.95 0.08 15.80
CA ASN A 37 -2.45 -0.94 16.73
C ASN A 37 -0.93 -1.24 16.57
N GLY A 38 -0.24 -0.57 15.64
CA GLY A 38 1.19 -0.77 15.35
C GLY A 38 1.52 -2.18 14.82
N ILE A 39 0.56 -2.83 14.15
CA ILE A 39 0.71 -4.18 13.60
C ILE A 39 1.25 -4.13 12.17
N VAL A 40 0.73 -3.20 11.37
CA VAL A 40 1.11 -2.96 9.97
C VAL A 40 1.45 -1.48 9.78
N THR A 41 2.13 -1.15 8.70
CA THR A 41 2.35 0.23 8.26
C THR A 41 1.65 0.42 6.92
N ILE A 42 0.76 1.41 6.83
CA ILE A 42 0.10 1.72 5.56
C ILE A 42 1.17 2.20 4.59
N LEU A 43 1.34 1.44 3.52
CA LEU A 43 2.20 1.87 2.45
C LEU A 43 1.41 2.93 1.67
N PRO A 44 2.00 4.11 1.40
CA PRO A 44 1.41 4.99 0.41
C PRO A 44 1.24 4.15 -0.85
N ALA A 45 0.12 4.34 -1.56
CA ALA A 45 0.02 3.88 -2.94
C ALA A 45 1.08 4.67 -3.71
N THR A 46 2.34 4.23 -3.63
CA THR A 46 3.38 4.70 -4.52
C THR A 46 2.84 4.31 -5.86
N ALA A 47 2.40 5.35 -6.57
CA ALA A 47 2.10 5.30 -7.96
C ALA A 47 3.14 4.36 -8.56
N LYS A 48 2.65 3.35 -9.31
CA LYS A 48 3.48 2.74 -10.34
C LYS A 48 4.26 3.91 -10.93
N THR A 49 5.55 3.95 -10.63
CA THR A 49 6.44 4.90 -11.28
C THR A 49 6.65 4.29 -12.65
N SER A 50 5.57 4.23 -13.44
CA SER A 50 5.64 4.55 -14.85
C SER A 50 6.11 5.99 -14.86
N LYS A 51 7.42 6.12 -14.87
CA LYS A 51 8.15 7.35 -15.08
C LYS A 51 7.76 7.86 -16.48
N THR A 52 6.67 8.61 -16.56
CA THR A 52 6.45 9.60 -17.64
C THR A 52 5.72 10.80 -17.04
N PRO A 53 6.45 11.83 -16.58
CA PRO A 53 5.86 13.14 -16.38
C PRO A 53 5.74 13.91 -17.71
N ALA A 54 4.81 14.87 -17.73
CA ALA A 54 4.46 15.84 -18.79
C ALA A 54 3.58 15.27 -19.92
N LYS A 55 2.27 15.52 -19.96
CA LYS A 55 1.58 16.83 -20.11
C LYS A 55 2.04 17.56 -21.37
N GLU A 56 1.53 17.18 -22.53
CA GLU A 56 1.48 18.08 -23.69
C GLU A 56 0.18 17.88 -24.48
N LYS A 57 -0.70 18.88 -24.39
CA LYS A 57 -1.66 19.35 -25.41
C LYS A 57 -2.05 20.77 -24.96
N PRO A 58 -2.20 21.75 -25.87
CA PRO A 58 -2.82 21.60 -27.18
C PRO A 58 -2.09 22.31 -28.35
N SER A 59 -2.58 22.02 -29.57
CA SER A 59 -2.65 22.85 -30.77
C SER A 59 -1.78 24.11 -30.88
N ASP A 60 -0.88 24.15 -31.87
CA ASP A 60 -0.83 25.19 -32.92
C ASP A 60 0.33 24.87 -33.88
N GLN A 61 0.03 24.52 -35.13
CA GLN A 61 0.99 24.71 -36.21
C GLN A 61 0.24 25.01 -37.50
N LYS A 62 -0.05 26.32 -37.64
CA LYS A 62 0.00 27.18 -38.83
C LYS A 62 -0.10 26.58 -40.23
#